data_AF-A0A933VDG6-F1
#
_entry.id   AF-A0A933VDG6-F1
#
_cell.length_a   1.000
_cell.length_b   1.000
_cell.length_c   1.000
_cell.angle_alpha   90.00
_cell.angle_beta   90.00
_cell.angle_gamma   90.00
#
_symmetry.space_group_name_H-M   'P 1'
#
loop_
_entity.id
_entity.type
_entity.pdbx_description
1 polymer ?
#
loop_
_entity_poly.entity_id
_entity_poly.type
_entity_poly.pdbx_seq_one_letter_code
_entity_poly.pdbx_strand_id
1 'polypeptide(L)'
;MSPKVLTEGELVFWFHSHDALNEKRASVHVGKGSQDDYNDAKIWLEPGIKLARAGRTLKRHELNRALQVIRQNHAFLLEEWHEYKIRAGQ
;
A
#
# COMPACT_ATOMS: atom_id res chain seq x y z
N MET A 1 -0.62 6.24 -13.70
CA MET A 1 0.53 5.38 -13.30
C MET A 1 0.44 5.15 -11.81
N SER A 2 0.70 3.92 -11.37
CA SER A 2 0.68 3.52 -9.95
C SER A 2 2.11 3.49 -9.42
N PRO A 3 2.55 4.49 -8.63
CA PRO A 3 3.94 4.55 -8.20
C PRO A 3 4.25 3.40 -7.23
N LYS A 4 5.39 2.74 -7.47
CA LYS A 4 6.02 1.87 -6.47
C LYS A 4 6.68 2.78 -5.44
N VAL A 5 6.36 2.55 -4.18
CA VAL A 5 6.76 3.41 -3.05
C VAL A 5 7.87 2.76 -2.24
N LEU A 6 7.79 1.44 -2.08
CA LEU A 6 8.77 0.65 -1.35
C LEU A 6 8.84 -0.75 -1.94
N THR A 7 10.02 -1.37 -1.85
CA THR A 7 10.22 -2.79 -2.15
C THR A 7 11.05 -3.42 -1.04
N GLU A 8 10.61 -4.57 -0.54
CA GLU A 8 11.29 -5.32 0.51
C GLU A 8 11.29 -6.80 0.15
N GLY A 9 12.42 -7.30 -0.32
CA GLY A 9 12.52 -8.63 -0.95
C GLY A 9 11.58 -8.73 -2.15
N GLU A 10 10.68 -9.73 -2.13
CA GLU A 10 9.67 -9.93 -3.19
C GLU A 10 8.41 -9.08 -2.99
N LEU A 11 8.29 -8.33 -1.88
CA LEU A 11 7.12 -7.50 -1.59
C LEU A 11 7.25 -6.15 -2.30
N VAL A 12 6.21 -5.78 -3.04
CA VAL A 12 6.11 -4.50 -3.74
C VAL A 12 4.99 -3.69 -3.13
N PHE A 13 5.31 -2.52 -2.59
CA PHE A 13 4.37 -1.58 -1.99
C PHE A 13 4.09 -0.45 -2.96
N TRP A 14 2.83 -0.12 -3.19
CA TRP A 14 2.46 0.86 -4.21
C TRP A 14 1.14 1.56 -3.89
N PHE A 15 0.95 2.74 -4.49
CA PHE A 15 -0.28 3.51 -4.36
C PHE A 15 -1.15 3.37 -5.60
N HIS A 16 -2.42 3.11 -5.37
CA HIS A 16 -3.40 3.00 -6.43
C HIS A 16 -3.95 4.40 -6.76
N SER A 17 -3.85 4.82 -8.02
CA SER A 17 -4.28 6.17 -8.45
C SER A 17 -5.76 6.41 -8.18
N HIS A 18 -6.62 5.41 -8.40
CA HIS A 18 -8.04 5.49 -8.05
C HIS A 18 -8.26 5.76 -6.55
N ASP A 19 -7.51 5.09 -5.67
CA ASP A 19 -7.61 5.34 -4.23
C ASP A 19 -7.13 6.77 -3.90
N ALA A 20 -6.06 7.25 -4.53
CA ALA A 20 -5.58 8.62 -4.27
C ALA A 20 -6.63 9.69 -4.63
N LEU A 21 -7.42 9.45 -5.69
CA LEU A 21 -8.47 10.36 -6.16
C LEU A 21 -9.78 10.27 -5.36
N ASN A 22 -10.17 9.06 -4.93
CA ASN A 22 -11.51 8.80 -4.40
C ASN A 22 -11.52 8.48 -2.90
N GLU A 23 -10.44 7.93 -2.37
CA GLU A 23 -10.36 7.53 -0.97
C GLU A 23 -9.94 8.71 -0.08
N LYS A 24 -10.68 8.87 1.02
CA LYS A 24 -10.36 9.84 2.07
C LYS A 24 -9.18 9.40 2.95
N ARG A 25 -8.93 8.09 3.03
CA ARG A 25 -7.92 7.48 3.91
C ARG A 25 -6.71 7.05 3.11
N ALA A 26 -5.53 7.15 3.73
CA ALA A 26 -4.31 6.62 3.16
C ALA A 26 -4.34 5.09 3.04
N SER A 27 -4.03 4.58 1.85
CA SER A 27 -3.92 3.13 1.59
C SER A 27 -2.70 2.78 0.77
N VAL A 28 -2.09 1.67 1.14
CA VAL A 28 -1.02 1.03 0.38
C VAL A 28 -1.47 -0.34 -0.09
N HIS A 29 -1.15 -0.66 -1.35
CA HIS A 29 -1.30 -2.00 -1.90
C HIS A 29 0.02 -2.73 -1.80
N VAL A 30 -0.06 -4.04 -1.54
CA VAL A 30 1.11 -4.91 -1.41
C VAL A 30 0.91 -6.13 -2.28
N GLY A 31 1.77 -6.24 -3.28
CA GLY A 31 1.88 -7.38 -4.18
C GLY A 31 3.14 -8.18 -3.98
N LYS A 32 3.22 -9.32 -4.67
CA LYS A 32 4.41 -10.17 -4.73
C LYS A 32 4.99 -10.13 -6.14
N GLY A 33 6.20 -9.60 -6.28
CA GLY A 33 6.95 -9.47 -7.54
C GLY A 33 6.41 -8.40 -8.50
N SER A 34 5.09 -8.18 -8.55
CA SER A 34 4.44 -7.19 -9.41
C SER A 34 3.26 -6.51 -8.71
N GLN A 35 2.75 -5.44 -9.33
CA GLN A 35 1.49 -4.77 -8.95
C GLN A 35 0.32 -5.50 -9.60
N ASP A 36 -0.73 -5.78 -8.82
CA ASP A 36 -1.97 -6.42 -9.29
C ASP A 36 -3.18 -5.90 -8.49
N ASP A 37 -3.99 -5.05 -9.12
CA ASP A 37 -5.15 -4.40 -8.49
C ASP A 37 -6.17 -5.39 -7.88
N TYR A 38 -6.24 -6.62 -8.37
CA TYR A 38 -7.21 -7.62 -7.92
C TYR A 38 -6.63 -8.54 -6.85
N ASN A 39 -5.39 -8.97 -7.03
CA ASN A 39 -4.77 -9.98 -6.19
C ASN A 39 -3.96 -9.39 -5.04
N ASP A 40 -3.63 -8.10 -5.07
CA ASP A 40 -2.81 -7.49 -4.02
C ASP A 40 -3.58 -7.23 -2.72
N ALA A 41 -2.84 -7.27 -1.62
CA ALA A 41 -3.36 -6.89 -0.32
C ALA A 41 -3.53 -5.37 -0.25
N LYS A 42 -4.63 -4.89 0.31
CA LYS A 42 -4.86 -3.46 0.58
C LYS A 42 -4.79 -3.23 2.08
N ILE A 43 -3.95 -2.29 2.50
CA ILE A 43 -3.76 -1.91 3.90
C ILE A 43 -4.10 -0.43 4.05
N TRP A 44 -4.95 -0.11 5.02
CA TRP A 44 -5.18 1.26 5.48
C TRP A 44 -4.04 1.69 6.39
N LEU A 45 -3.54 2.90 6.21
CA LEU A 45 -2.52 3.51 7.05
C LEU A 45 -3.14 4.40 8.16
N GLU A 46 -4.41 4.78 8.03
CA GLU A 46 -5.13 5.66 8.98
C GLU A 46 -6.56 5.19 9.26
N PRO A 47 -7.11 5.45 10.47
CA PRO A 47 -6.47 6.09 11.65
C PRO A 47 -5.44 5.20 12.36
N GLY A 48 -5.25 3.97 11.88
CA GLY A 48 -4.17 3.08 12.28
C GLY A 48 -4.00 2.00 11.22
N ILE A 49 -2.90 1.26 11.31
CA ILE A 49 -2.56 0.23 10.32
C ILE A 49 -3.57 -0.91 10.40
N LYS A 50 -4.39 -1.08 9.36
CA LYS A 50 -5.43 -2.11 9.30
C LYS A 50 -5.48 -2.76 7.93
N LEU A 51 -5.56 -4.08 7.92
CA LEU A 51 -5.81 -4.84 6.70
C LEU A 51 -7.24 -4.55 6.19
N ALA A 52 -7.35 -3.99 4.99
CA ALA A 52 -8.61 -3.76 4.29
C ALA A 52 -9.00 -4.99 3.47
N ARG A 53 -8.02 -5.55 2.76
CA ARG A 53 -8.17 -6.72 1.88
C ARG A 53 -6.89 -7.53 1.95
N ALA A 54 -6.98 -8.84 2.16
CA ALA A 54 -5.80 -9.71 2.19
C ALA A 54 -5.19 -9.98 0.81
N GLY A 55 -5.98 -9.80 -0.26
CA GLY A 55 -5.58 -10.22 -1.60
C GLY A 55 -5.57 -11.75 -1.75
N ARG A 56 -4.98 -12.23 -2.85
CA ARG A 56 -4.76 -13.65 -3.15
C ARG A 56 -3.28 -14.00 -3.34
N THR A 57 -2.43 -13.00 -3.60
CA THR A 57 -1.02 -13.23 -3.93
C THR A 57 -0.16 -13.52 -2.70
N LEU A 58 -0.50 -12.97 -1.54
CA LEU A 58 0.30 -13.10 -0.32
C LEU A 58 -0.19 -14.23 0.59
N LYS A 59 0.74 -15.10 1.00
CA LYS A 59 0.51 -16.06 2.10
C LYS A 59 0.49 -15.33 3.44
N ARG A 60 -0.06 -15.98 4.47
CA ARG A 60 -0.19 -15.40 5.82
C ARG A 60 1.12 -14.84 6.40
N HIS A 61 2.24 -15.53 6.20
CA HIS A 61 3.55 -15.06 6.71
C HIS A 61 4.08 -13.86 5.92
N GLU A 62 3.86 -13.82 4.60
CA GLU A 62 4.22 -12.69 3.74
C GLU A 62 3.39 -11.45 4.09
N LEU A 63 2.09 -11.65 4.34
CA LEU A 63 1.20 -10.59 4.81
C LEU A 63 1.62 -10.06 6.19
N ASN A 64 2.01 -10.94 7.13
CA ASN A 64 2.53 -10.51 8.42
C ASN A 64 3.83 -9.71 8.27
N ARG A 65 4.73 -10.13 7.38
CA ARG A 65 5.96 -9.40 7.05
C ARG A 65 5.63 -8.04 6.44
N ALA A 66 4.68 -7.98 5.50
CA ALA A 66 4.23 -6.72 4.90
C ALA A 66 3.69 -5.76 5.98
N LEU A 67 2.86 -6.24 6.90
CA LEU A 67 2.36 -5.43 8.02
C LEU A 67 3.48 -4.94 8.95
N GLN A 68 4.53 -5.75 9.17
CA GLN A 68 5.69 -5.33 9.92
C GLN A 68 6.47 -4.22 9.22
N VAL A 69 6.71 -4.37 7.92
CA VAL A 69 7.40 -3.37 7.08
C VAL A 69 6.60 -2.06 7.05
N ILE A 70 5.27 -2.13 6.91
CA ILE A 70 4.39 -0.95 6.94
C ILE A 70 4.47 -0.26 8.30
N ARG A 71 4.50 -1.01 9.41
CA ARG A 71 4.66 -0.41 10.76
C ARG A 71 5.99 0.31 10.92
N GLN A 72 7.08 -0.28 10.42
CA GLN A 72 8.41 0.32 10.50
C GLN A 72 8.54 1.58 9.64
N ASN A 73 7.82 1.63 8.52
CA ASN A 73 7.87 2.74 7.56
C ASN A 73 6.60 3.59 7.58
N HIS A 74 5.81 3.55 8.66
CA HIS A 74 4.45 4.09 8.67
C HIS A 74 4.42 5.59 8.38
N ALA A 75 5.28 6.37 9.04
CA ALA A 75 5.39 7.80 8.83
C ALA A 75 5.77 8.15 7.38
N PHE A 76 6.78 7.45 6.84
CA PHE A 76 7.22 7.62 5.45
C PHE A 76 6.11 7.30 4.45
N LEU A 77 5.40 6.18 4.62
CA LEU A 77 4.31 5.79 3.73
C LEU A 77 3.13 6.77 3.78
N LEU A 78 2.89 7.42 4.92
CA LEU A 78 1.87 8.46 5.05
C LEU A 78 2.29 9.74 4.32
N GLU A 79 3.52 10.19 4.53
CA GLU A 79 4.08 11.37 3.84
C GLU A 79 4.01 11.20 2.33
N GLU A 80 4.53 10.08 1.81
CA GLU A 80 4.48 9.75 0.38
C GLU A 80 3.04 9.67 -0.16
N TRP A 81 2.10 9.14 0.64
CA TRP A 81 0.69 9.10 0.24
C TRP A 81 0.11 10.51 0.09
N HIS A 82 0.38 11.40 1.04
CA HIS A 82 -0.12 12.77 0.99
C HIS A 82 0.49 13.55 -0.19
N GLU A 83 1.79 13.40 -0.43
CA GLU A 83 2.44 13.97 -1.62
C GLU A 83 1.81 13.45 -2.91
N TYR A 84 1.62 12.13 -3.00
CA TYR A 84 1.03 11.51 -4.18
C TYR A 84 -0.40 11.98 -4.40
N LYS A 85 -1.20 12.11 -3.35
CA LYS A 85 -2.58 12.61 -3.44
C LYS A 85 -2.65 14.04 -3.95
N ILE A 86 -1.74 14.91 -3.51
CA ILE A 86 -1.61 16.28 -4.03
C ILE A 86 -1.29 16.27 -5.52
N ARG A 87 -0.32 15.45 -5.94
CA ARG A 87 0.09 15.33 -7.36
C ARG A 87 -1.00 14.70 -8.23
N ALA A 88 -1.75 13.73 -7.72
CA ALA A 88 -2.80 13.04 -8.46
C ALA A 88 -4.08 13.88 -8.62
N GLY A 89 -4.34 14.81 -7.70
CA GLY A 89 -5.50 15.72 -7.76
C GLY A 89 -5.27 17.01 -8.56
N GLN A 90 -4.10 17.20 -9.16
CA GLN A 90 -3.80 18.31 -10.08
C GLN A 90 -4.29 18.05 -11.51
#